data_AF-A0A660ZNJ3-F1
#
_entry.id   AF-A0A660ZNJ3-F1
#
_cell.length_a   1.000
_cell.length_b   1.000
_cell.length_c   1.000
_cell.angle_alpha   90.00
_cell.angle_beta   90.00
_cell.angle_gamma   90.00
#
_symmetry.space_group_name_H-M   'P 1'
#
loop_
_entity.id
_entity.type
_entity.pdbx_description
1 polymer ?
#
loop_
_entity_poly.entity_id
_entity_poly.type
_entity_poly.pdbx_seq_one_letter_code
_entity_poly.pdbx_strand_id
1 'polypeptide(L)'
;MPEIRQDPATKEWVIIATDRAKRPEDFARTEKKKKLPRHSSRCPFCPGNESKTPGEIYSNRDGNGNWTLRVVPNKFPALVSDGSPLREEKLDF
;
A
#
# COMPACT_ATOMS: atom_id res chain seq x y z
N MET A 1 -18.25 -20.21 18.55
CA MET A 1 -18.39 -21.40 17.68
C MET A 1 -17.65 -21.12 16.38
N PRO A 2 -16.68 -21.95 15.98
CA PRO A 2 -16.01 -21.79 14.70
C PRO A 2 -16.95 -22.17 13.55
N GLU A 3 -16.88 -21.43 12.45
CA GLU A 3 -17.66 -21.69 11.24
C GLU A 3 -16.82 -21.49 9.98
N ILE A 4 -17.29 -22.05 8.86
CA ILE A 4 -16.69 -21.89 7.54
C ILE A 4 -17.68 -21.08 6.69
N ARG A 5 -17.20 -20.01 6.06
CA ARG A 5 -17.99 -19.17 5.14
C ARG A 5 -17.25 -19.03 3.82
N GLN A 6 -18.00 -18.90 2.72
CA GLN A 6 -17.41 -18.56 1.43
C GLN A 6 -17.49 -17.05 1.22
N ASP A 7 -16.37 -16.42 0.86
CA ASP A 7 -16.36 -15.03 0.42
C ASP A 7 -17.03 -14.94 -0.97
N PRO A 8 -18.12 -14.18 -1.13
CA PRO A 8 -18.80 -14.06 -2.41
C PRO A 8 -17.99 -13.31 -3.48
N ALA A 9 -17.02 -12.49 -3.10
CA ALA A 9 -16.17 -11.72 -4.01
C ALA A 9 -14.99 -12.55 -4.54
N THR A 10 -14.29 -13.29 -3.67
CA THR A 10 -13.13 -14.12 -4.08
C THR A 10 -13.47 -15.57 -4.38
N LYS A 11 -14.66 -16.03 -3.93
CA LYS A 11 -15.09 -17.45 -3.94
C LYS A 11 -14.23 -18.38 -3.08
N GLU A 12 -13.36 -17.83 -2.23
CA GLU A 12 -12.53 -18.60 -1.32
C GLU A 12 -13.29 -18.94 -0.04
N TRP A 13 -12.94 -20.07 0.57
CA TRP A 13 -13.49 -20.49 1.85
C TRP A 13 -12.62 -19.97 2.99
N VAL A 14 -13.24 -19.32 3.97
CA VAL A 14 -12.59 -18.74 5.14
C VAL A 14 -13.11 -19.36 6.43
N ILE A 15 -12.21 -19.53 7.40
CA ILE A 15 -12.54 -20.03 8.74
C ILE A 15 -12.73 -18.83 9.66
N ILE A 16 -13.89 -18.71 10.28
CA ILE A 16 -14.19 -17.70 11.31
C ILE A 16 -14.15 -18.38 12.67
N ALA A 17 -13.17 -18.02 13.51
CA ALA A 17 -12.98 -18.62 14.83
C ALA A 17 -12.51 -17.58 15.86
N THR A 18 -13.44 -16.75 16.35
CA THR A 18 -13.15 -15.60 17.24
C THR A 18 -12.41 -15.98 18.53
N ASP A 19 -12.66 -17.15 19.10
CA ASP A 19 -11.98 -17.62 20.31
C ASP A 19 -10.46 -17.80 20.14
N ARG A 20 -9.96 -17.89 18.89
CA ARG A 20 -8.51 -17.95 18.62
C ARG A 20 -7.77 -16.68 19.04
N ALA A 21 -8.45 -15.53 19.09
CA ALA A 21 -7.86 -14.27 19.54
C ALA A 21 -7.52 -14.25 21.04
N LYS A 22 -8.05 -15.19 21.84
CA LYS A 22 -7.76 -15.31 23.28
C LYS A 22 -6.50 -16.11 23.59
N ARG A 23 -5.83 -16.66 22.57
CA ARG A 23 -4.62 -17.46 22.77
C ARG A 23 -3.49 -16.56 23.28
N PRO A 24 -2.58 -17.08 24.13
CA PRO A 24 -1.39 -16.34 24.53
C PRO A 24 -0.59 -15.89 23.30
N GLU A 25 -0.21 -14.61 23.28
CA GLU A 25 0.56 -13.99 22.21
C GLU A 25 1.99 -13.65 22.69
N ASP A 26 2.63 -14.55 23.42
CA ASP A 26 3.91 -14.30 24.12
C ASP A 26 5.06 -13.81 23.21
N PHE A 27 4.92 -14.00 21.89
CA PHE A 27 5.88 -13.57 20.86
C PHE A 27 5.37 -12.44 19.96
N ALA A 28 4.15 -11.94 20.16
CA ALA A 28 3.64 -10.82 19.37
C ALA A 28 4.33 -9.52 19.79
N ARG A 29 5.32 -9.10 18.99
CA ARG A 29 5.89 -7.76 19.13
C ARG A 29 4.85 -6.72 18.72
N THR A 30 4.21 -6.12 19.72
CA THR A 30 3.48 -4.87 19.52
C THR A 30 4.52 -3.75 19.48
N GLU A 31 5.11 -3.51 18.31
CA GLU A 31 5.93 -2.31 18.07
C GLU A 31 5.05 -1.08 18.34
N LYS A 32 5.35 -0.34 19.41
CA LYS A 32 4.65 0.91 19.69
C LYS A 32 4.89 1.85 18.51
N LYS A 33 3.81 2.30 17.87
CA LYS A 33 3.88 3.27 16.77
C LYS A 33 4.61 4.52 17.26
N LYS A 34 5.82 4.76 16.74
CA LYS A 34 6.59 5.97 17.03
C LYS A 34 5.83 7.18 16.48
N LYS A 35 5.80 8.28 17.24
CA LYS A 35 5.27 9.55 16.71
C LYS A 35 6.19 10.03 15.59
N LEU A 36 5.68 10.09 14.37
CA LEU A 36 6.40 10.60 13.21
C LEU A 36 6.25 12.13 13.16
N PRO A 37 7.28 12.87 12.67
CA PRO A 37 7.17 14.31 12.48
C PRO A 37 6.17 14.64 11.37
N ARG A 38 5.58 15.85 11.42
CA ARG A 38 4.67 16.33 10.35
C ARG A 38 5.36 16.49 9.00
N HIS A 39 6.66 16.77 9.01
CA HIS A 39 7.49 16.91 7.82
C HIS A 39 8.83 16.23 8.04
N SER A 40 9.38 15.68 6.95
CA SER A 40 10.76 15.21 6.92
C SER A 40 11.40 15.61 5.60
N SER A 41 12.59 16.20 5.65
CA SER A 41 13.40 16.50 4.46
C SER A 41 13.77 15.25 3.67
N ARG A 42 13.73 14.07 4.29
CA ARG A 42 14.01 12.77 3.63
C ARG A 42 12.76 12.13 3.02
N CYS A 43 11.56 12.61 3.33
CA CYS A 43 10.33 12.07 2.79
C CYS A 43 10.06 12.67 1.39
N PRO A 44 10.09 11.88 0.30
CA PRO A 44 9.82 12.41 -1.04
C PRO A 44 8.36 12.88 -1.23
N PHE A 45 7.44 12.44 -0.37
CA PHE A 45 6.02 12.76 -0.48
C PHE A 45 5.59 13.98 0.37
N CYS A 46 6.47 14.51 1.22
CA CYS A 46 6.16 15.72 1.98
C CYS A 46 6.13 16.97 1.07
N PRO A 47 5.28 17.98 1.38
CA PRO A 47 5.31 19.29 0.72
C PRO A 47 6.70 19.93 0.73
N GLY A 48 7.10 20.55 -0.38
CA GLY A 48 8.43 21.16 -0.58
C GLY A 48 9.50 20.18 -1.07
N ASN A 49 9.22 18.88 -1.14
CA ASN A 49 10.14 17.86 -1.66
C ASN A 49 9.70 17.32 -3.04
N GLU A 50 8.92 18.06 -3.80
CA GLU A 50 8.32 17.65 -5.08
C GLU A 50 9.37 17.20 -6.10
N SER A 51 10.58 17.76 -6.05
CA SER A 51 11.72 17.37 -6.88
C SER A 51 12.23 15.95 -6.66
N LYS A 52 11.79 15.27 -5.58
CA LYS A 52 12.18 13.89 -5.24
C LYS A 52 11.21 12.84 -5.77
N THR A 53 10.08 13.27 -6.32
CA THR A 53 9.09 12.41 -6.99
C THR A 53 9.20 12.57 -8.52
N PRO A 54 8.81 11.55 -9.31
CA PRO A 54 8.54 11.76 -10.72
C PRO A 54 7.51 12.86 -10.94
N GLY A 55 7.47 13.44 -12.15
CA GLY A 55 6.59 14.56 -12.48
C GLY A 55 5.12 14.26 -12.15
N GLU A 56 4.43 15.22 -11.53
CA GLU A 56 3.02 15.04 -11.18
C GLU A 56 2.14 14.96 -12.44
N ILE A 57 1.21 13.99 -12.44
CA ILE A 57 0.21 13.86 -13.51
C ILE A 57 -1.10 14.57 -13.14
N TYR A 58 -1.33 14.80 -11.85
CA TYR A 58 -2.47 15.53 -11.34
C TYR A 58 -2.17 16.11 -9.95
N SER A 59 -2.73 17.28 -9.65
CA SER A 59 -2.70 17.87 -8.32
C SER A 59 -4.06 18.51 -8.00
N ASN A 60 -4.61 18.22 -6.83
CA ASN A 60 -5.75 18.97 -6.29
C ASN A 60 -5.22 20.11 -5.42
N ARG A 61 -5.62 21.35 -5.71
CA ARG A 61 -5.11 22.55 -5.02
C ARG A 61 -6.21 23.27 -4.26
N ASP A 62 -5.85 23.82 -3.11
CA ASP A 62 -6.73 24.70 -2.33
C ASP A 62 -6.78 26.11 -2.95
N GLY A 63 -7.60 27.00 -2.36
CA GLY A 63 -7.73 28.39 -2.81
C GLY A 63 -6.45 29.23 -2.65
N ASN A 64 -5.45 28.73 -1.92
CA ASN A 64 -4.15 29.36 -1.74
C ASN A 64 -3.09 28.79 -2.70
N GLY A 65 -3.47 27.86 -3.60
CA GLY A 65 -2.58 27.22 -4.55
C GLY A 65 -1.74 26.07 -3.99
N ASN A 66 -1.90 25.74 -2.69
CA ASN A 66 -1.22 24.60 -2.08
C ASN A 66 -1.92 23.31 -2.50
N TRP A 67 -1.14 22.29 -2.83
CA TRP A 67 -1.74 20.99 -3.13
C TRP A 67 -2.22 20.31 -1.83
N THR A 68 -3.39 19.67 -1.91
CA THR A 68 -3.94 18.80 -0.87
C THR A 68 -3.72 17.33 -1.19
N LEU A 69 -3.61 17.01 -2.48
CA LEU A 69 -3.30 15.69 -3.01
C LEU A 69 -2.51 15.83 -4.31
N ARG A 70 -1.55 14.94 -4.53
CA ARG A 70 -0.84 14.80 -5.80
C ARG A 70 -0.91 13.36 -6.27
N VAL A 71 -1.01 13.18 -7.58
CA VAL A 71 -0.84 11.89 -8.26
C VAL A 71 0.46 11.97 -9.02
N VAL A 72 1.38 11.08 -8.68
CA VAL A 72 2.71 10.98 -9.28
C VAL A 72 2.93 9.54 -9.77
N PRO A 73 3.62 9.33 -10.89
CA PRO A 73 4.05 8.01 -11.31
C PRO A 73 4.88 7.34 -10.22
N ASN A 74 4.75 6.02 -10.08
CA ASN A 74 5.66 5.27 -9.22
C ASN A 74 7.06 5.27 -9.86
N LYS A 75 8.08 5.71 -9.11
CA LYS A 75 9.48 5.73 -9.56
C LYS A 75 10.04 4.32 -9.81
N PHE A 76 9.47 3.32 -9.13
CA PHE A 76 9.82 1.91 -9.25
C PHE A 76 8.54 1.13 -9.59
N PRO A 77 8.00 1.29 -10.81
CA PRO A 77 6.71 0.72 -11.15
C PRO A 77 6.84 -0.80 -11.34
N ALA A 78 5.82 -1.55 -10.91
CA ALA A 78 5.77 -3.00 -11.14
C ALA A 78 5.51 -3.35 -12.61
N LEU A 79 4.86 -2.45 -13.34
CA LEU A 79 4.49 -2.59 -14.75
C LEU A 79 4.73 -1.27 -15.47
N VAL A 80 5.11 -1.34 -16.74
CA VAL A 80 5.27 -0.19 -17.63
C VAL A 80 4.22 -0.23 -18.73
N SER A 81 3.81 0.93 -19.23
CA SER A 81 2.71 1.05 -20.22
C SER A 81 3.03 0.41 -21.57
N ASP A 82 4.31 0.29 -21.90
CA ASP A 82 4.86 -0.33 -23.10
C ASP A 82 5.27 -1.80 -22.88
N GLY A 83 4.94 -2.38 -21.73
CA GLY A 83 5.24 -3.78 -21.41
C GLY A 83 4.32 -4.77 -22.14
N SER A 84 4.84 -5.95 -22.46
CA SER A 84 4.04 -7.05 -23.00
C SER A 84 3.07 -7.60 -21.95
N PRO A 85 1.79 -7.80 -22.28
CA PRO A 85 0.83 -8.48 -21.39
C PRO A 85 0.99 -10.01 -21.44
N LEU A 86 1.83 -10.53 -22.34
CA LEU A 86 2.00 -11.96 -22.51
C LEU A 86 2.79 -12.53 -21.33
N ARG A 87 2.24 -13.57 -20.72
CA ARG A 87 2.95 -14.37 -19.75
C ARG A 87 4.01 -15.19 -20.49
N GLU A 88 5.26 -14.85 -20.28
CA GLU A 88 6.37 -15.74 -20.66
C GLU A 88 6.47 -16.87 -19.64
N GLU A 89 6.06 -18.07 -20.03
CA GLU A 89 6.41 -19.27 -19.29
C GLU A 89 7.86 -19.62 -19.63
N LYS A 90 8.79 -19.28 -18.72
CA LYS A 90 10.12 -19.88 -18.77
C LYS A 90 9.95 -21.36 -18.41
N LEU A 91 10.06 -22.21 -19.42
CA LEU A 91 10.27 -23.63 -19.21
C LEU A 91 11.68 -23.79 -18.63
N ASP A 92 11.76 -23.74 -17.31
CA ASP A 92 12.95 -24.14 -16.57
C ASP A 92 13.04 -25.68 -16.69
N PHE A 93 13.69 -26.16 -17.75
CA PHE A 93 14.22 -27.52 -17.84
C PHE A 93 15.63 -27.58 -17.26
#